data_AF-A0A6E8VE82-F1
#
_entry.id   AF-A0A6E8VE82-F1
#
_cell.length_a   1.000
_cell.length_b   1.000
_cell.length_c   1.000
_cell.angle_alpha   90.00
_cell.angle_beta   90.00
_cell.angle_gamma   90.00
#
_symmetry.space_group_name_H-M   'P 1'
#
loop_
_entity.id
_entity.type
_entity.pdbx_description
1 polymer ?
#
loop_
_entity_poly.entity_id
_entity_poly.type
_entity_poly.pdbx_seq_one_letter_code
_entity_poly.pdbx_strand_id
1 'polypeptide(L)'
;MSRLINRLANTLRTLESYLFGGNGFPPGALALVHVHDGSPQPAAPRAAPFSLRDLLGDGMLWAVPKHRRTVEKRLKRKYGSPEYKLKILTPKVHLRTCATCGSDQEVGVLCPTCYKKVRTETELMQEKIQSELGLEPVDRDVVVLYDRERDEQPAEFWQGKRIVEMEKPRPSWFSKNLLQKSTQQQSEPDELKPGHEKLG
;
A
#
# COMPACT_ATOMS: atom_id res chain seq x y z
N MET A 1 -25.49 60.54 3.83
CA MET A 1 -26.30 60.08 2.67
C MET A 1 -25.44 59.43 1.58
N SER A 2 -24.41 60.09 1.04
CA SER A 2 -23.57 59.54 -0.05
C SER A 2 -22.84 58.23 0.27
N ARG A 3 -22.37 58.04 1.51
CA ARG A 3 -21.67 56.81 1.93
C ARG A 3 -22.55 55.56 1.95
N LEU A 4 -23.83 55.70 2.30
CA LEU A 4 -24.79 54.59 2.31
C LEU A 4 -25.19 54.18 0.90
N ILE A 5 -25.39 55.17 0.03
CA ILE A 5 -25.70 54.95 -1.39
C ILE A 5 -24.53 54.25 -2.08
N ASN A 6 -23.28 54.66 -1.81
CA ASN A 6 -22.10 54.01 -2.36
C ASN A 6 -21.91 52.58 -1.83
N ARG A 7 -22.27 52.31 -0.56
CA ARG A 7 -22.24 50.95 0.01
C ARG A 7 -23.29 50.05 -0.66
N LEU A 8 -24.52 50.53 -0.81
CA LEU A 8 -25.59 49.79 -1.50
C LEU A 8 -25.26 49.51 -2.97
N ALA A 9 -24.70 50.50 -3.68
CA ALA A 9 -24.28 50.33 -5.07
C ALA A 9 -23.19 49.27 -5.23
N ASN A 10 -22.22 49.22 -4.31
CA ASN A 10 -21.17 48.20 -4.33
C ASN A 10 -21.71 46.80 -3.99
N THR A 11 -22.65 46.68 -3.05
CA THR A 11 -23.28 45.39 -2.72
C THR A 11 -24.13 44.85 -3.88
N LEU A 12 -24.80 45.72 -4.63
CA LEU A 12 -25.59 45.31 -5.79
C LEU A 12 -24.70 44.84 -6.95
N ARG A 13 -23.59 45.54 -7.22
CA ARG A 13 -22.60 45.12 -8.23
C ARG A 13 -21.94 43.78 -7.91
N THR A 14 -21.67 43.53 -6.62
CA THR A 14 -21.16 42.21 -6.21
C THR A 14 -22.19 41.12 -6.43
N LEU A 15 -23.46 41.34 -6.09
CA LEU A 15 -24.54 40.36 -6.33
C LEU A 15 -24.76 40.11 -7.82
N GLU A 16 -24.68 41.14 -8.65
CA GLU A 16 -24.79 41.04 -10.11
C GLU A 16 -23.69 40.14 -10.71
N SER A 17 -22.44 40.27 -10.21
CA SER A 17 -21.33 39.41 -10.65
C SER A 17 -21.47 37.94 -10.25
N TYR A 18 -22.20 37.64 -9.16
CA TYR A 18 -22.51 36.28 -8.73
C TYR A 18 -23.69 35.68 -9.51
N LEU A 19 -24.70 36.48 -9.87
CA LEU A 19 -25.90 36.03 -10.56
C LEU A 19 -25.71 35.87 -12.07
N PHE A 20 -24.92 36.73 -12.71
CA PHE A 20 -24.81 36.78 -14.18
C PHE A 20 -23.48 36.25 -14.76
N GLY A 21 -22.62 35.66 -13.94
CA GLY A 21 -21.63 34.67 -14.40
C GLY A 21 -20.39 35.23 -15.10
N GLY A 22 -19.30 35.34 -14.34
CA GLY A 22 -17.94 35.21 -14.88
C GLY A 22 -17.37 33.85 -14.49
N ASN A 23 -17.15 32.96 -15.47
CA ASN A 23 -16.51 31.65 -15.28
C ASN A 23 -15.02 31.77 -14.86
N GLY A 24 -14.77 32.17 -13.62
CA GLY A 24 -13.45 32.14 -12.99
C GLY A 24 -13.49 31.25 -11.74
N PHE A 25 -12.83 30.10 -11.80
CA PHE A 25 -12.57 29.23 -10.65
C PHE A 25 -11.24 29.68 -10.00
N PRO A 26 -11.06 29.65 -8.66
CA PRO A 26 -11.91 29.07 -7.63
C PRO A 26 -12.94 30.03 -6.99
N PRO A 27 -14.11 29.51 -6.54
CA PRO A 27 -15.07 30.29 -5.76
C PRO A 27 -14.49 30.54 -4.36
N GLY A 28 -14.20 31.81 -4.06
CA GLY A 28 -13.95 32.23 -2.69
C GLY A 28 -15.18 31.90 -1.86
N ALA A 29 -15.08 30.85 -1.05
CA ALA A 29 -16.10 30.46 -0.10
C ALA A 29 -16.57 31.68 0.72
N LEU A 30 -17.83 31.63 1.14
CA LEU A 30 -18.53 32.59 1.98
C LEU A 30 -17.82 32.80 3.33
N ALA A 31 -16.66 33.46 3.31
CA ALA A 31 -15.98 33.93 4.49
C ALA A 31 -16.62 35.27 4.86
N LEU A 32 -17.66 35.20 5.69
CA LEU A 32 -18.26 36.37 6.32
C LEU A 32 -17.28 36.88 7.40
N VAL A 33 -16.18 37.49 6.97
CA VAL A 33 -15.28 38.20 7.89
C VAL A 33 -15.94 39.53 8.22
N HIS A 34 -16.44 39.63 9.44
CA HIS A 34 -16.83 40.88 10.07
C HIS A 34 -15.58 41.76 10.24
N VAL A 35 -15.35 42.68 9.30
CA VAL A 35 -14.27 43.68 9.43
C VAL A 35 -14.75 44.74 10.43
N HIS A 36 -14.18 44.72 11.62
CA HIS A 36 -14.34 45.79 12.61
C HIS A 36 -13.82 47.10 12.02
N ASP A 37 -14.70 48.08 11.81
CA ASP A 37 -14.33 49.45 11.46
C ASP A 37 -13.44 49.99 12.60
N GLY A 38 -12.12 50.12 12.39
CA GLY A 38 -11.26 50.67 13.44
C GLY A 38 -9.74 50.47 13.36
N SER A 39 -9.20 49.76 12.37
CA SER A 39 -7.74 49.68 12.17
C SER A 39 -7.37 50.23 10.80
N PRO A 40 -6.44 51.20 10.69
CA PRO A 40 -5.82 51.52 9.42
C PRO A 40 -4.92 50.33 9.07
N GLN A 41 -5.49 49.29 8.48
CA GLN A 41 -4.69 48.37 7.69
C GLN A 41 -3.98 49.21 6.63
N PRO A 42 -2.65 49.06 6.45
CA PRO A 42 -1.98 49.71 5.33
C PRO A 42 -2.77 49.30 4.10
N ALA A 43 -3.30 50.30 3.38
CA ALA A 43 -4.09 50.05 2.19
C ALA A 43 -3.33 49.03 1.35
N ALA A 44 -3.87 47.82 1.22
CA ALA A 44 -3.33 46.85 0.28
C ALA A 44 -3.14 47.63 -1.02
N PRO A 45 -1.93 47.64 -1.60
CA PRO A 45 -1.63 48.53 -2.72
C PRO A 45 -2.75 48.34 -3.72
N ARG A 46 -3.47 49.44 -4.02
CA ARG A 46 -4.56 49.45 -5.00
C ARG A 46 -4.04 48.64 -6.18
N ALA A 47 -4.61 47.46 -6.42
CA ALA A 47 -4.16 46.60 -7.50
C ALA A 47 -4.12 47.49 -8.75
N ALA A 48 -2.92 47.66 -9.30
CA ALA A 48 -2.71 48.58 -10.41
C ALA A 48 -3.75 48.27 -11.49
N PRO A 49 -4.30 49.30 -12.17
CA PRO A 49 -5.26 49.04 -13.24
C PRO A 49 -4.61 48.07 -14.23
N PHE A 50 -5.24 46.92 -14.46
CA PHE A 50 -4.71 45.86 -15.31
C PHE A 50 -4.30 46.48 -16.65
N SER A 51 -3.00 46.65 -16.85
CA SER A 51 -2.46 47.27 -18.03
C SER A 51 -2.02 46.14 -18.97
N LEU A 52 -2.44 46.19 -20.23
CA LEU A 52 -1.95 45.24 -21.23
C LEU A 52 -0.43 45.33 -21.40
N ARG A 53 0.17 46.45 -20.99
CA ARG A 53 1.62 46.66 -20.96
C ARG A 53 2.31 45.85 -19.86
N ASP A 54 1.71 45.69 -18.69
CA ASP A 54 2.23 44.79 -17.64
C ASP A 54 2.06 43.32 -18.04
N LEU A 55 0.94 42.97 -18.66
CA LEU A 55 0.74 41.62 -19.21
C LEU A 55 1.73 41.32 -20.36
N LEU A 56 2.04 42.28 -21.25
CA LEU A 56 3.03 42.07 -22.32
C LEU A 56 4.48 42.17 -21.85
N GLY A 57 4.75 43.02 -20.85
CA GLY A 57 6.08 43.27 -20.30
C GLY A 57 6.59 42.10 -19.46
N ASP A 58 5.73 41.57 -18.60
CA ASP A 58 6.02 40.37 -17.79
C ASP A 58 5.54 39.07 -18.46
N GLY A 59 4.68 39.15 -19.49
CA GLY A 59 4.13 37.98 -20.19
C GLY A 59 5.00 37.45 -21.32
N MET A 60 6.31 37.59 -21.20
CA MET A 60 7.20 36.64 -21.86
C MET A 60 7.04 35.32 -21.11
N LEU A 61 6.18 34.42 -21.60
CA LEU A 61 6.08 33.08 -21.04
C LEU A 61 7.31 32.26 -21.48
N TRP A 62 8.44 32.51 -20.84
CA TRP A 62 9.66 31.73 -21.00
C TRP A 62 9.29 30.26 -20.72
N ALA A 63 9.61 29.36 -21.68
CA ALA A 63 9.25 27.94 -21.68
C ALA A 63 7.83 27.53 -22.14
N VAL A 64 7.07 28.38 -22.85
CA VAL A 64 5.87 27.92 -23.58
C VAL A 64 6.24 27.22 -24.90
N PRO A 65 5.60 26.09 -25.25
CA PRO A 65 5.83 25.42 -26.54
C PRO A 65 5.57 26.37 -27.71
N LYS A 66 6.64 26.72 -28.43
CA LYS A 66 6.56 27.64 -29.58
C LYS A 66 5.65 27.13 -30.70
N HIS A 67 5.58 25.80 -30.87
CA HIS A 67 4.76 25.16 -31.89
C HIS A 67 4.00 23.96 -31.34
N ARG A 68 2.79 23.75 -31.88
CA ARG A 68 2.00 22.54 -31.62
C ARG A 68 2.75 21.33 -32.15
N ARG A 69 2.93 20.31 -31.31
CA ARG A 69 3.51 19.03 -31.75
C ARG A 69 2.59 18.33 -32.75
N THR A 70 3.18 17.80 -33.82
CA THR A 70 2.50 16.93 -34.79
C THR A 70 1.96 15.67 -34.11
N VAL A 71 0.98 15.02 -34.75
CA VAL A 71 0.38 13.77 -34.26
C VAL A 71 1.45 12.69 -34.12
N GLU A 72 2.33 12.56 -35.11
CA GLU A 72 3.45 11.62 -35.10
C GLU A 72 4.37 11.80 -33.87
N LYS A 73 4.84 13.02 -33.61
CA LYS A 73 5.69 13.32 -32.43
C LYS A 73 4.97 13.01 -31.12
N ARG A 74 3.65 13.22 -31.06
CA ARG A 74 2.83 12.90 -29.89
C ARG A 74 2.70 11.38 -29.68
N LEU A 75 2.44 10.63 -30.75
CA LEU A 75 2.31 9.17 -30.72
C LEU A 75 3.64 8.51 -30.35
N LYS A 76 4.74 8.91 -30.99
CA LYS A 76 6.10 8.41 -30.66
C LYS A 76 6.46 8.67 -29.20
N ARG A 77 6.08 9.84 -28.64
CA ARG A 77 6.29 10.13 -27.22
C ARG A 77 5.37 9.34 -26.29
N LYS A 78 4.14 9.02 -26.72
CA LYS A 78 3.13 8.30 -25.91
C LYS A 78 3.46 6.81 -25.82
N TYR A 79 3.71 6.16 -26.95
CA TYR A 79 3.94 4.72 -27.02
C TYR A 79 5.44 4.37 -26.92
N GLY A 80 6.32 5.28 -27.30
CA GLY A 80 7.75 4.99 -27.44
C GLY A 80 8.03 4.15 -28.68
N SER A 81 9.30 3.91 -28.97
CA SER A 81 9.73 2.81 -29.84
C SER A 81 10.61 1.85 -29.03
N PRO A 82 10.75 0.58 -29.46
CA PRO A 82 11.57 -0.40 -28.77
C PRO A 82 13.04 0.03 -28.64
N GLU A 83 13.56 0.74 -29.64
CA GLU A 83 14.96 1.20 -29.70
C GLU A 83 15.29 2.31 -28.70
N TYR A 84 14.31 3.11 -28.27
CA TYR A 84 14.52 4.20 -27.32
C TYR A 84 13.98 3.81 -25.94
N LYS A 85 12.79 4.30 -25.61
CA LYS A 85 12.11 4.04 -24.34
C LYS A 85 10.69 3.64 -24.66
N LEU A 86 10.45 2.34 -24.66
CA LEU A 86 9.12 1.77 -24.80
C LEU A 86 8.31 2.10 -23.54
N LYS A 87 7.17 2.77 -23.71
CA LYS A 87 6.28 3.17 -22.59
C LYS A 87 5.06 2.28 -22.45
N ILE A 88 4.87 1.35 -23.39
CA ILE A 88 3.82 0.34 -23.29
C ILE A 88 4.23 -0.72 -22.27
N LEU A 89 3.21 -1.34 -21.69
CA LEU A 89 3.39 -2.46 -20.76
C LEU A 89 4.00 -3.64 -21.52
N THR A 90 5.12 -4.15 -21.01
CA THR A 90 5.76 -5.35 -21.56
C THR A 90 5.17 -6.60 -20.93
N PRO A 91 4.94 -7.67 -21.70
CA PRO A 91 4.46 -8.93 -21.16
C PRO A 91 5.49 -9.51 -20.17
N LYS A 92 5.00 -10.10 -19.07
CA LYS A 92 5.85 -10.80 -18.10
C LYS A 92 6.12 -12.22 -18.59
N VAL A 93 7.38 -12.56 -18.79
CA VAL A 93 7.82 -13.89 -19.30
C VAL A 93 8.08 -14.92 -18.19
N HIS A 94 8.11 -14.49 -16.94
CA HIS A 94 8.48 -15.30 -15.78
C HIS A 94 7.26 -15.78 -14.97
N LEU A 95 6.10 -15.91 -15.61
CA LEU A 95 4.90 -16.49 -15.00
C LEU A 95 4.96 -18.01 -15.16
N ARG A 96 4.77 -18.73 -14.05
CA ARG A 96 4.76 -20.20 -13.99
C ARG A 96 3.57 -20.67 -13.18
N THR A 97 3.11 -21.87 -13.46
CA THR A 97 2.03 -22.50 -12.71
C THR A 97 2.58 -23.11 -11.41
N CYS A 98 1.90 -22.89 -10.29
CA CYS A 98 2.27 -23.46 -9.00
C CYS A 98 2.01 -24.98 -8.98
N ALA A 99 2.99 -25.77 -8.51
CA ALA A 99 2.88 -27.22 -8.43
C ALA A 99 1.81 -27.71 -7.42
N THR A 100 1.54 -26.93 -6.36
CA THR A 100 0.62 -27.35 -5.30
C THR A 100 -0.84 -27.02 -5.61
N CYS A 101 -1.12 -25.83 -6.15
CA CYS A 101 -2.49 -25.34 -6.33
C CYS A 101 -2.88 -25.06 -7.79
N GLY A 102 -1.94 -25.12 -8.73
CA GLY A 102 -2.22 -24.86 -10.14
C GLY A 102 -2.44 -23.37 -10.48
N SER A 103 -2.31 -22.43 -9.54
CA SER A 103 -2.45 -20.99 -9.84
C SER A 103 -1.15 -20.39 -10.37
N ASP A 104 -1.26 -19.30 -11.14
CA ASP A 104 -0.10 -18.61 -11.70
C ASP A 104 0.69 -17.86 -10.60
N GLN A 105 2.01 -17.98 -10.67
CA GLN A 105 2.95 -17.33 -9.77
C GLN A 105 4.16 -16.79 -10.55
N GLU A 106 4.81 -15.77 -9.99
CA GLU A 106 6.05 -15.22 -10.53
C GLU A 106 7.24 -16.06 -10.05
N VAL A 107 8.21 -16.33 -10.94
CA VAL A 107 9.45 -17.00 -10.53
C VAL A 107 10.21 -16.15 -9.50
N GLY A 108 10.61 -16.77 -8.40
CA GLY A 108 11.29 -16.09 -7.29
C GLY A 108 10.35 -15.52 -6.22
N VAL A 109 9.03 -15.63 -6.41
CA VAL A 109 8.02 -15.19 -5.45
C VAL A 109 7.19 -16.40 -5.00
N LEU A 110 6.82 -16.46 -3.72
CA LEU A 110 5.91 -17.49 -3.22
C LEU A 110 4.54 -17.38 -3.87
N CYS A 111 3.88 -18.52 -4.09
CA CYS A 111 2.52 -18.54 -4.64
C CYS A 111 1.58 -17.69 -3.76
N PRO A 112 0.91 -16.67 -4.32
CA PRO A 112 0.04 -15.80 -3.53
C PRO A 112 -1.16 -16.57 -2.97
N THR A 113 -1.67 -17.57 -3.69
CA THR A 113 -2.82 -18.36 -3.27
C THR A 113 -2.48 -19.29 -2.10
N CYS A 114 -1.36 -20.02 -2.19
CA CYS A 114 -0.90 -20.86 -1.09
C CYS A 114 -0.50 -20.02 0.12
N TYR A 115 0.21 -18.92 -0.11
CA TYR A 115 0.60 -18.01 0.98
C TYR A 115 -0.62 -17.45 1.71
N LYS A 116 -1.68 -17.05 0.99
CA LYS A 116 -2.94 -16.60 1.61
C LYS A 116 -3.54 -17.66 2.52
N LYS A 117 -3.56 -18.94 2.12
CA LYS A 117 -4.08 -20.03 2.95
C LYS A 117 -3.28 -20.20 4.25
N VAL A 118 -1.95 -20.15 4.15
CA VAL A 118 -1.07 -20.22 5.33
C VAL A 118 -1.31 -19.02 6.24
N ARG A 119 -1.34 -17.82 5.65
CA ARG A 119 -1.56 -16.56 6.36
C ARG A 119 -2.86 -16.58 7.15
N THR A 120 -3.98 -16.96 6.51
CA THR A 120 -5.28 -17.02 7.18
C THR A 120 -5.29 -17.99 8.35
N GLU A 121 -4.62 -19.14 8.20
CA GLU A 121 -4.52 -20.12 9.29
C GLU A 121 -3.67 -19.58 10.44
N THR A 122 -2.52 -18.96 10.13
CA THR A 122 -1.65 -18.37 11.16
C THR A 122 -2.27 -17.16 11.86
N GLU A 123 -3.10 -16.37 11.17
CA GLU A 123 -3.85 -15.25 11.77
C GLU A 123 -4.86 -15.80 12.79
N LEU A 124 -5.62 -16.85 12.45
CA LEU A 124 -6.52 -17.52 13.40
C LEU A 124 -5.78 -18.13 14.60
N MET A 125 -4.60 -18.73 14.36
CA MET A 125 -3.76 -19.22 15.46
C MET A 125 -3.31 -18.08 16.37
N GLN A 126 -2.86 -16.96 15.81
CA GLN A 126 -2.42 -15.79 16.57
C GLN A 126 -3.55 -15.18 17.41
N GLU A 127 -4.76 -15.07 16.84
CA GLU A 127 -5.94 -14.60 17.58
C GLU A 127 -6.25 -15.48 18.79
N LYS A 128 -6.19 -16.82 18.62
CA LYS A 128 -6.38 -17.77 19.73
C LYS A 128 -5.30 -17.65 20.79
N ILE A 129 -4.04 -17.61 20.36
CA ILE A 129 -2.88 -17.42 21.24
C ILE A 129 -3.05 -16.12 22.06
N GLN A 130 -3.45 -15.02 21.43
CA GLN A 130 -3.68 -13.75 22.13
C GLN A 130 -4.84 -13.83 23.13
N SER A 131 -5.92 -14.53 22.76
CA SER A 131 -7.09 -14.70 23.64
C SER A 131 -6.78 -15.53 24.89
N GLU A 132 -5.93 -16.54 24.77
CA GLU A 132 -5.60 -17.45 25.88
C GLU A 132 -4.44 -16.93 26.77
N LEU A 133 -3.42 -16.30 26.17
CA LEU A 133 -2.27 -15.78 26.91
C LEU A 133 -2.55 -14.42 27.57
N GLY A 134 -3.47 -13.64 27.01
CA GLY A 134 -3.75 -12.29 27.47
C GLY A 134 -2.51 -11.41 27.45
N LEU A 135 -2.25 -10.72 28.58
CA LEU A 135 -1.13 -9.78 28.75
C LEU A 135 0.06 -10.41 29.50
N GLU A 136 -0.02 -11.69 29.86
CA GLU A 136 1.03 -12.35 30.63
C GLU A 136 2.26 -12.65 29.75
N PRO A 137 3.48 -12.43 30.27
CA PRO A 137 4.70 -12.83 29.56
C PRO A 137 4.73 -14.37 29.39
N VAL A 138 5.31 -14.80 28.26
CA VAL A 138 5.34 -16.21 27.87
C VAL A 138 6.68 -16.82 28.26
N ASP A 139 6.72 -17.51 29.40
CA ASP A 139 7.94 -18.14 29.92
C ASP A 139 8.20 -19.56 29.38
N ARG A 140 7.22 -20.15 28.68
CA ARG A 140 7.22 -21.54 28.22
C ARG A 140 6.87 -21.63 26.74
N ASP A 141 7.37 -22.67 26.07
CA ASP A 141 7.05 -22.93 24.66
C ASP A 141 5.54 -23.11 24.45
N VAL A 142 4.98 -22.42 23.45
CA VAL A 142 3.56 -22.50 23.07
C VAL A 142 3.38 -23.56 22.00
N VAL A 143 2.50 -24.53 22.24
CA VAL A 143 2.15 -25.58 21.28
C VAL A 143 0.69 -25.43 20.91
N VAL A 144 0.43 -25.28 19.61
CA VAL A 144 -0.91 -25.23 19.05
C VAL A 144 -1.36 -26.65 18.70
N LEU A 145 -2.44 -27.07 19.36
CA LEU A 145 -3.08 -28.38 19.22
C LEU A 145 -4.36 -28.23 18.40
N TYR A 146 -4.52 -29.06 17.37
CA TYR A 146 -5.77 -29.15 16.63
C TYR A 146 -6.65 -30.27 17.19
N ASP A 147 -7.91 -30.31 16.76
CA ASP A 147 -8.87 -31.34 17.16
C ASP A 147 -8.31 -32.74 16.94
N ARG A 148 -8.51 -33.62 17.93
CA ARG A 148 -8.12 -35.05 17.93
C ARG A 148 -6.61 -35.34 18.01
N GLU A 149 -5.76 -34.33 18.22
CA GLU A 149 -4.31 -34.54 18.34
C GLU A 149 -3.82 -34.73 19.78
N ARG A 150 -4.68 -34.49 20.78
CA ARG A 150 -4.35 -34.56 22.20
C ARG A 150 -3.94 -35.97 22.63
N ASP A 151 -4.60 -36.98 22.08
CA ASP A 151 -4.46 -38.38 22.52
C ASP A 151 -3.26 -39.11 21.89
N GLU A 152 -2.61 -38.52 20.90
CA GLU A 152 -1.54 -39.17 20.14
C GLU A 152 -0.14 -39.05 20.79
N GLN A 153 0.08 -38.08 21.69
CA GLN A 153 1.40 -37.82 22.26
C GLN A 153 1.52 -38.20 23.74
N PRO A 154 2.69 -38.72 24.19
CA PRO A 154 2.89 -39.12 25.57
C PRO A 154 2.80 -37.92 26.52
N ALA A 155 2.30 -38.16 27.74
CA ALA A 155 2.12 -37.14 28.77
C ALA A 155 3.40 -36.34 29.08
N GLU A 156 4.57 -36.95 28.90
CA GLU A 156 5.90 -36.34 29.08
C GLU A 156 6.15 -35.19 28.09
N PHE A 157 5.64 -35.25 26.86
CA PHE A 157 5.84 -34.21 25.86
C PHE A 157 5.15 -32.88 26.22
N TRP A 158 4.07 -32.98 26.99
CA TRP A 158 3.25 -31.84 27.42
C TRP A 158 3.82 -31.16 28.67
N GLN A 159 4.73 -31.82 29.39
CA GLN A 159 5.33 -31.25 30.59
C GLN A 159 6.17 -30.02 30.22
N GLY A 160 5.80 -28.87 30.77
CA GLY A 160 6.52 -27.62 30.58
C GLY A 160 6.15 -26.81 29.33
N LYS A 161 5.16 -27.23 28.53
CA LYS A 161 4.65 -26.46 27.38
C LYS A 161 3.26 -25.88 27.69
N ARG A 162 2.96 -24.71 27.11
CA ARG A 162 1.61 -24.11 27.21
C ARG A 162 0.82 -24.54 25.97
N ILE A 163 -0.33 -25.15 26.20
CA ILE A 163 -1.19 -25.74 25.17
C ILE A 163 -2.25 -24.73 24.76
N VAL A 164 -2.35 -24.46 23.46
CA VAL A 164 -3.42 -23.64 22.85
C VAL A 164 -4.26 -24.54 21.96
N GLU A 165 -5.55 -24.63 22.24
CA GLU A 165 -6.44 -25.57 21.56
C GLU A 165 -7.18 -24.90 20.40
N MET A 166 -7.21 -25.60 19.26
CA MET A 166 -7.95 -25.16 18.10
C MET A 166 -9.08 -26.13 17.75
N GLU A 167 -10.31 -25.65 17.87
CA GLU A 167 -11.59 -26.30 17.47
C GLU A 167 -11.75 -26.64 15.97
N LYS A 168 -10.64 -26.82 15.25
CA LYS A 168 -10.63 -27.22 13.84
C LYS A 168 -9.74 -28.45 13.67
N PRO A 169 -10.00 -29.31 12.68
CA PRO A 169 -9.06 -30.35 12.31
C PRO A 169 -7.83 -29.74 11.64
N ARG A 170 -6.65 -30.36 11.85
CA ARG A 170 -5.39 -29.92 11.25
C ARG A 170 -5.44 -29.99 9.71
N PRO A 171 -5.07 -28.91 9.00
CA PRO A 171 -4.93 -28.96 7.56
C PRO A 171 -3.85 -29.96 7.14
N SER A 172 -4.10 -30.74 6.08
CA SER A 172 -3.17 -31.78 5.61
C SER A 172 -1.78 -31.26 5.20
N TRP A 173 -1.70 -30.00 4.78
CA TRP A 173 -0.43 -29.34 4.40
C TRP A 173 0.34 -28.79 5.61
N PHE A 174 -0.26 -28.76 6.80
CA PHE A 174 0.36 -28.23 8.01
C PHE A 174 0.86 -29.38 8.89
N SER A 175 2.11 -29.82 8.70
CA SER A 175 2.66 -30.98 9.41
C SER A 175 2.79 -30.77 10.93
N LYS A 176 2.70 -31.86 11.71
CA LYS A 176 2.77 -31.87 13.19
C LYS A 176 4.16 -31.47 13.73
N ASN A 177 5.21 -31.61 12.93
CA ASN A 177 6.61 -31.56 13.40
C ASN A 177 7.32 -30.22 13.17
N LEU A 178 6.60 -29.13 12.85
CA LEU A 178 7.23 -27.85 12.50
C LEU A 178 8.05 -27.22 13.64
N LEU A 179 7.70 -27.52 14.90
CA LEU A 179 8.36 -27.00 16.10
C LEU A 179 9.28 -28.02 16.78
N GLN A 180 9.43 -29.24 16.22
CA GLN A 180 10.45 -30.16 16.71
C GLN A 180 11.80 -29.56 16.32
N LYS A 181 12.52 -29.00 17.32
CA LYS A 181 13.97 -28.80 17.22
C LYS A 181 14.52 -30.14 16.74
N SER A 182 15.36 -30.13 15.70
CA SER A 182 15.99 -31.32 15.15
C SER A 182 16.97 -31.89 16.18
N THR A 183 16.46 -32.48 17.25
CA THR A 183 17.23 -33.14 18.30
C THR A 183 17.19 -34.63 18.00
N GLN A 184 17.80 -34.99 16.87
CA GLN A 184 18.57 -36.23 16.88
C GLN A 184 20.01 -35.75 17.01
N GLN A 185 20.63 -35.99 18.17
CA GLN A 185 22.08 -36.17 18.16
C GLN A 185 22.32 -37.28 17.16
N GLN A 186 23.04 -36.98 16.07
CA GLN A 186 23.53 -38.04 15.19
C GLN A 186 24.27 -39.02 16.10
N SER A 187 23.76 -40.24 16.24
CA SER A 187 24.55 -41.32 16.80
C SER A 187 25.83 -41.35 15.98
N GLU A 188 26.98 -41.36 16.65
CA GLU A 188 28.29 -41.35 16.00
C GLU A 188 28.29 -42.35 14.82
N PRO A 189 28.82 -41.97 13.64
CA PRO A 189 28.79 -42.85 12.50
C PRO A 189 29.61 -44.10 12.84
N ASP A 190 28.93 -45.25 12.93
CA ASP A 190 29.60 -46.54 12.96
C ASP A 190 30.55 -46.60 11.75
N GLU A 191 31.85 -46.75 12.03
CA GLU A 191 32.92 -46.83 11.04
C GLU A 191 32.75 -48.09 10.17
N LEU A 192 31.89 -48.00 9.16
CA LEU A 192 31.83 -49.00 8.11
C LEU A 192 33.02 -48.79 7.17
N LYS A 193 34.08 -49.57 7.42
CA LYS A 193 35.25 -49.68 6.53
C LYS A 193 34.79 -49.97 5.10
N PRO A 194 35.21 -49.19 4.09
CA PRO A 194 34.83 -49.46 2.71
C PRO A 194 35.48 -50.75 2.22
N GLY A 195 34.64 -51.75 1.95
CA GLY A 195 35.02 -52.99 1.30
C GLY A 195 35.44 -52.73 -0.14
N HIS A 196 36.57 -53.32 -0.51
CA HIS A 196 37.16 -53.32 -1.83
C HIS A 196 36.24 -54.05 -2.83
N GLU A 197 35.45 -53.33 -3.63
CA GLU A 197 34.78 -53.91 -4.81
C GLU A 197 35.70 -53.82 -6.02
N LYS A 198 36.09 -55.01 -6.52
CA LYS A 198 36.88 -55.19 -7.73
C LYS A 198 36.02 -54.82 -8.94
N LEU A 199 36.60 -53.97 -9.80
CA LEU A 199 36.18 -53.80 -11.19
C LEU A 199 36.09 -55.16 -11.88
N GLY A 200 34.93 -55.42 -12.47
CA GLY A 200 34.64 -56.47 -13.44
C GLY A 200 33.70 -55.92 -14.48
#